data_AF-A0A352ICR3-F1
#
_entry.id   AF-A0A352ICR3-F1
#
_cell.length_a   1.000
_cell.length_b   1.000
_cell.length_c   1.000
_cell.angle_alpha   90.00
_cell.angle_beta   90.00
_cell.angle_gamma   90.00
#
_symmetry.space_group_name_H-M   'P 1'
#
loop_
_entity.id
_entity.type
_entity.pdbx_description
1 polymer ?
#
loop_
_entity_poly.entity_id
_entity_poly.type
_entity_poly.pdbx_seq_one_letter_code
_entity_poly.pdbx_strand_id
1 'polypeptide(L)'
;MTIEEHPLEPFLPDGARVLFLGSFPPPRKRWSMDFFYPNWLNDFWRIMGLIFLGDSHALETAGAKRFDRERVIRLAREHGLAFFDTARRVCRTRDNASDQYLEVQEPTDVAALLGCLPHCRQVVTTGGKASEELLGQTDAQAIPAVGACTDCRIGGRAVRWWRMPSTSRAYPMKMEQKAGCYSRIFPHGE
;
A
#
# COMPACT_ATOMS: atom_id res chain seq x y z
N MET A 1 5.06 -11.16 -24.92
CA MET A 1 4.72 -10.43 -23.68
C MET A 1 4.94 -11.38 -22.52
N THR A 2 5.69 -10.97 -21.49
CA THR A 2 5.99 -11.82 -20.33
C THR A 2 5.02 -11.48 -19.22
N ILE A 3 4.28 -12.49 -18.73
CA ILE A 3 3.40 -12.34 -17.58
C ILE A 3 4.27 -12.47 -16.32
N GLU A 4 4.28 -11.42 -15.50
CA GLU A 4 4.89 -11.40 -14.17
C GLU A 4 3.84 -11.80 -13.13
N GLU A 5 4.21 -12.69 -12.21
CA GLU A 5 3.42 -13.05 -11.04
C GLU A 5 3.90 -12.30 -9.80
N HIS A 6 2.98 -12.02 -8.88
CA HIS A 6 3.29 -11.30 -7.66
C HIS A 6 4.33 -12.07 -6.82
N PRO A 7 5.52 -11.50 -6.55
CA PRO A 7 6.64 -12.22 -5.93
C PRO A 7 6.53 -12.38 -4.40
N LEU A 8 5.52 -11.78 -3.77
CA LEU A 8 5.27 -11.86 -2.32
C LEU A 8 3.89 -12.46 -2.07
N GLU A 9 3.74 -13.15 -0.94
CA GLU A 9 2.43 -13.48 -0.40
C GLU A 9 1.78 -12.25 0.26
N PRO A 10 0.44 -12.17 0.30
CA PRO A 10 -0.27 -11.17 1.10
C PRO A 10 0.22 -11.15 2.56
N PHE A 11 0.50 -9.95 3.08
CA PHE A 11 0.81 -9.78 4.49
C PHE A 11 -0.46 -9.40 5.25
N LEU A 12 -1.05 -10.38 5.94
CA LEU A 12 -2.35 -10.26 6.60
C LEU A 12 -2.21 -10.60 8.09
N PRO A 13 -1.62 -9.73 8.92
CA PRO A 13 -1.44 -10.02 10.33
C PRO A 13 -2.77 -10.03 11.09
N ASP A 14 -2.86 -10.84 12.14
CA ASP A 14 -4.01 -10.87 13.03
C ASP A 14 -4.28 -9.47 13.61
N GLY A 15 -5.55 -9.11 13.72
CA GLY A 15 -5.95 -7.81 14.23
C GLY A 15 -5.72 -6.63 13.27
N ALA A 16 -5.31 -6.86 12.01
CA ALA A 16 -5.14 -5.77 11.05
C ALA A 16 -6.44 -4.97 10.87
N ARG A 17 -6.30 -3.64 10.89
CA ARG A 17 -7.40 -2.67 10.78
C ARG A 17 -7.37 -1.90 9.46
N VAL A 18 -6.19 -1.84 8.83
CA VAL A 18 -5.92 -1.12 7.59
C VAL A 18 -5.28 -2.06 6.58
N LEU A 19 -5.83 -2.14 5.37
CA LEU A 19 -5.24 -2.85 4.24
C LEU A 19 -4.72 -1.85 3.20
N PHE A 20 -3.42 -1.81 3.00
CA PHE A 20 -2.78 -1.04 1.93
C PHE A 20 -2.69 -1.88 0.66
N LEU A 21 -3.12 -1.27 -0.45
CA LEU A 21 -3.12 -1.86 -1.79
C LEU A 21 -2.31 -0.96 -2.74
N GLY A 22 -1.14 -1.46 -3.13
CA GLY A 22 -0.42 -0.94 -4.29
C GLY A 22 -0.99 -1.48 -5.61
N SER A 23 -0.42 -1.08 -6.75
CA SER A 23 -0.84 -1.60 -8.05
C SER A 23 -0.17 -2.95 -8.33
N PHE A 24 1.16 -2.98 -8.24
CA PHE A 24 2.03 -4.15 -8.37
C PHE A 24 3.44 -3.76 -7.93
N PRO A 25 4.26 -4.65 -7.33
CA PRO A 25 5.59 -4.29 -6.84
C PRO A 25 6.54 -3.88 -7.98
N PRO A 26 7.56 -3.05 -7.70
CA PRO A 26 8.58 -2.73 -8.69
C PRO A 26 9.45 -3.96 -9.03
N PRO A 27 10.22 -3.94 -10.12
CA PRO A 27 11.19 -5.00 -10.40
C PRO A 27 12.15 -5.25 -9.22
N ARG A 28 12.45 -6.53 -8.92
CA ARG A 28 13.28 -6.95 -7.76
C ARG A 28 14.62 -6.24 -7.65
N LYS A 29 15.26 -5.86 -8.77
CA LYS A 29 16.51 -5.07 -8.78
C LYS A 29 16.42 -3.71 -8.05
N ARG A 30 15.21 -3.21 -7.81
CA ARG A 30 14.95 -1.95 -7.08
C ARG A 30 14.67 -2.17 -5.59
N TRP A 31 14.68 -3.41 -5.11
CA TRP A 31 14.33 -3.74 -3.74
C TRP A 31 15.53 -3.57 -2.82
N SER A 32 15.32 -2.94 -1.68
CA SER A 32 16.27 -2.85 -0.58
C SER A 32 15.97 -3.84 0.56
N MET A 33 14.80 -4.47 0.52
CA MET A 33 14.36 -5.54 1.42
C MET A 33 13.30 -6.42 0.73
N ASP A 34 13.13 -7.65 1.18
CA ASP A 34 12.08 -8.57 0.72
C ASP A 34 10.78 -8.38 1.51
N PHE A 35 10.12 -7.24 1.29
CA PHE A 35 8.83 -6.88 1.88
C PHE A 35 8.12 -5.76 1.07
N PHE A 36 6.92 -5.35 1.46
CA PHE A 36 6.15 -4.30 0.79
C PHE A 36 6.82 -2.93 0.85
N TYR A 37 6.58 -2.09 -0.17
CA TYR A 37 7.31 -0.83 -0.40
C TYR A 37 8.84 -0.98 -0.32
N PRO A 38 9.44 -1.92 -1.07
CA PRO A 38 10.82 -2.36 -0.84
C PRO A 38 11.88 -1.38 -1.32
N ASN A 39 11.54 -0.44 -2.20
CA ASN A 39 12.51 0.47 -2.82
C ASN A 39 12.99 1.50 -1.79
N TRP A 40 14.31 1.60 -1.59
CA TRP A 40 14.94 2.56 -0.67
C TRP A 40 14.47 4.01 -0.90
N LEU A 41 14.20 4.39 -2.15
CA LEU A 41 13.74 5.73 -2.53
C LEU A 41 12.22 5.94 -2.33
N ASN A 42 11.47 4.90 -1.96
CA ASN A 42 10.07 5.03 -1.59
C ASN A 42 9.99 5.46 -0.12
N ASP A 43 9.24 6.52 0.16
CA ASP A 43 9.18 7.11 1.50
C ASP A 43 8.08 6.48 2.38
N PHE A 44 7.43 5.38 1.97
CA PHE A 44 6.36 4.75 2.74
C PHE A 44 6.79 4.46 4.19
N TRP A 45 7.90 3.74 4.37
CA TRP A 45 8.40 3.42 5.72
C TRP A 45 8.94 4.62 6.47
N ARG A 46 9.40 5.66 5.77
CA ARG A 46 9.78 6.94 6.41
C ARG A 46 8.56 7.69 6.92
N ILE A 47 7.47 7.67 6.16
CA ILE A 47 6.18 8.23 6.56
C ILE A 47 5.63 7.46 7.76
N MET A 48 5.67 6.12 7.75
CA MET A 48 5.23 5.31 8.90
C MET A 48 6.11 5.55 10.13
N GLY A 49 7.44 5.64 9.96
CA GLY A 49 8.36 5.98 11.05
C GLY A 49 8.07 7.34 11.66
N LEU A 50 7.81 8.36 10.83
CA LEU A 50 7.42 9.68 11.32
C LEU A 50 6.08 9.66 12.07
N ILE A 51 5.07 8.96 11.54
CA ILE A 51 3.72 8.90 12.13
C ILE A 51 3.73 8.16 13.47
N PHE A 52 4.38 6.98 13.55
CA PHE A 52 4.27 6.10 14.70
C PHE A 52 5.42 6.24 15.71
N LEU A 53 6.61 6.65 15.24
CA LEU A 53 7.83 6.71 16.06
C LEU A 53 8.37 8.14 16.21
N GLY A 54 7.81 9.12 15.51
CA GLY A 54 8.28 10.51 15.53
C GLY A 54 9.60 10.74 14.79
N ASP A 55 10.14 9.71 14.12
CA ASP A 55 11.42 9.78 13.39
C ASP A 55 11.31 9.02 12.06
N SER A 56 11.55 9.74 10.95
CA SER A 56 11.52 9.18 9.60
C SER A 56 12.61 8.16 9.30
N HIS A 57 13.68 8.11 10.11
CA HIS A 57 14.81 7.20 9.93
C HIS A 57 14.77 5.98 10.85
N ALA A 58 13.80 5.88 11.75
CA ALA A 58 13.75 4.83 12.78
C ALA A 58 13.68 3.39 12.24
N LEU A 59 13.21 3.22 11.00
CA LEU A 59 13.09 1.94 10.29
C LEU A 59 14.24 1.67 9.31
N GLU A 60 15.24 2.54 9.23
CA GLU A 60 16.41 2.34 8.36
C GLU A 60 17.47 1.46 9.05
N THR A 61 18.21 0.68 8.25
CA THR A 61 19.39 -0.02 8.77
C THR A 61 20.55 0.97 8.90
N ALA A 62 21.11 1.11 10.11
CA ALA A 62 22.25 1.99 10.35
C ALA A 62 23.43 1.64 9.41
N GLY A 63 23.98 2.65 8.73
CA GLY A 63 25.12 2.50 7.82
C GLY A 63 24.81 1.84 6.47
N ALA A 64 23.54 1.55 6.14
CA ALA A 64 23.17 0.94 4.87
C ALA A 64 21.96 1.62 4.22
N LYS A 65 21.93 1.70 2.89
CA LYS A 65 20.79 2.22 2.12
C LYS A 65 19.68 1.16 1.96
N ARG A 66 19.14 0.69 3.10
CA ARG A 66 18.02 -0.26 3.15
C ARG A 66 17.19 -0.08 4.42
N PHE A 67 15.96 -0.55 4.36
CA PHE A 67 15.10 -0.65 5.55
C PHE A 67 15.41 -1.91 6.36
N ASP A 68 15.25 -1.82 7.67
CA ASP A 68 15.29 -2.97 8.57
C ASP A 68 13.96 -3.72 8.48
N ARG A 69 13.97 -4.85 7.76
CA ARG A 69 12.78 -5.67 7.49
C ARG A 69 12.09 -6.14 8.77
N GLU A 70 12.85 -6.49 9.81
CA GLU A 70 12.28 -7.02 11.06
C GLU A 70 11.55 -5.92 11.82
N ARG A 71 12.17 -4.73 11.92
CA ARG A 71 11.51 -3.54 12.53
C ARG A 71 10.27 -3.13 11.76
N VAL A 72 10.33 -3.16 10.43
CA VAL A 72 9.20 -2.87 9.55
C VAL A 72 8.03 -3.82 9.79
N ILE A 73 8.29 -5.14 9.81
CA ILE A 73 7.25 -6.16 10.06
C ILE A 73 6.68 -6.02 11.47
N ARG A 74 7.54 -5.75 12.46
CA ARG A 74 7.12 -5.53 13.84
C ARG A 74 6.17 -4.35 13.96
N LEU A 75 6.55 -3.19 13.40
CA LEU A 75 5.71 -1.99 13.39
C LEU A 75 4.38 -2.26 12.66
N ALA A 76 4.43 -2.94 11.51
CA ALA A 76 3.21 -3.30 10.77
C ALA A 76 2.25 -4.18 11.59
N ARG A 77 2.76 -5.16 12.35
CA ARG A 77 1.94 -5.99 13.24
C ARG A 77 1.39 -5.18 14.40
N GLU A 78 2.23 -4.41 15.07
CA GLU A 78 1.87 -3.60 16.25
C GLU A 78 0.75 -2.59 15.93
N HIS A 79 0.76 -2.00 14.73
CA HIS A 79 -0.25 -1.04 14.30
C HIS A 79 -1.35 -1.63 13.40
N GLY A 80 -1.40 -2.94 13.22
CA GLY A 80 -2.46 -3.62 12.46
C GLY A 80 -2.50 -3.22 10.98
N LEU A 81 -1.34 -3.14 10.32
CA LEU A 81 -1.19 -2.79 8.91
C LEU A 81 -1.03 -4.06 8.08
N ALA A 82 -1.97 -4.29 7.16
CA ALA A 82 -1.93 -5.33 6.16
C ALA A 82 -1.52 -4.77 4.80
N PHE A 83 -0.91 -5.60 3.95
CA PHE A 83 -0.38 -5.20 2.66
C PHE A 83 -0.64 -6.24 1.59
N PHE A 84 -1.05 -5.76 0.42
CA PHE A 84 -0.92 -6.47 -0.84
C PHE A 84 -0.94 -5.48 -2.01
N ASP A 85 -1.15 -5.98 -3.21
CA ASP A 85 -1.35 -5.20 -4.42
C ASP A 85 -2.66 -5.60 -5.10
N THR A 86 -3.24 -4.72 -5.91
CA THR A 86 -4.52 -4.97 -6.60
C THR A 86 -4.38 -5.90 -7.80
N ALA A 87 -3.16 -6.19 -8.25
CA ALA A 87 -2.90 -7.16 -9.32
C ALA A 87 -2.03 -8.32 -8.83
N ARG A 88 -2.42 -9.55 -9.19
CA ARG A 88 -1.63 -10.77 -8.95
C ARG A 88 -0.74 -11.12 -10.14
N ARG A 89 -1.24 -10.87 -11.36
CA ARG A 89 -0.49 -11.11 -12.60
C ARG A 89 -0.59 -9.90 -13.50
N VAL A 90 0.55 -9.47 -14.02
CA VAL A 90 0.65 -8.28 -14.89
C VAL A 90 1.52 -8.56 -16.11
N CYS A 91 1.33 -7.79 -17.16
CA CYS A 91 2.29 -7.63 -18.24
C CYS A 91 2.86 -6.21 -18.16
N ARG A 92 4.19 -6.08 -18.05
CA ARG A 92 4.86 -4.78 -18.16
C ARG A 92 5.19 -4.48 -19.62
N THR A 93 4.68 -3.36 -20.11
CA THR A 93 4.99 -2.88 -21.47
C THR A 93 6.28 -2.07 -21.52
N ARG A 94 6.83 -1.67 -20.36
CA ARG A 94 8.18 -1.09 -20.18
C ARG A 94 8.83 -1.61 -18.90
N ASP A 95 10.15 -1.74 -18.88
CA ASP A 95 10.93 -2.18 -17.70
C ASP A 95 11.05 -1.06 -16.63
N ASN A 96 9.92 -0.63 -16.07
CA ASN A 96 9.84 0.33 -15.00
C ASN A 96 8.70 0.01 -14.01
N ALA A 97 8.60 0.83 -12.96
CA ALA A 97 7.60 0.68 -11.90
C ALA A 97 6.39 1.61 -12.07
N SER A 98 6.17 2.14 -13.28
CA SER A 98 5.07 3.08 -13.53
C SER A 98 3.77 2.32 -13.79
N ASP A 99 2.71 2.73 -13.09
CA ASP A 99 1.32 2.32 -13.32
C ASP A 99 0.89 2.43 -14.79
N GLN A 100 1.43 3.39 -15.55
CA GLN A 100 1.06 3.65 -16.95
C GLN A 100 1.40 2.50 -17.89
N TYR A 101 2.40 1.69 -17.55
CA TYR A 101 2.92 0.61 -18.41
C TYR A 101 2.65 -0.77 -17.81
N LEU A 102 1.67 -0.86 -16.90
CA LEU A 102 1.22 -2.09 -16.26
C LEU A 102 -0.16 -2.47 -16.79
N GLU A 103 -0.22 -3.61 -17.47
CA GLU A 103 -1.47 -4.24 -17.91
C GLU A 103 -1.82 -5.36 -16.92
N VAL A 104 -2.96 -5.23 -16.24
CA VAL A 104 -3.46 -6.25 -15.30
C VAL A 104 -4.00 -7.43 -16.08
N GLN A 105 -3.45 -8.61 -15.83
CA GLN A 105 -3.90 -9.88 -16.42
C GLN A 105 -4.80 -10.66 -15.46
N GLU A 106 -4.46 -10.61 -14.17
CA GLU A 106 -5.25 -11.19 -13.09
C GLU A 106 -5.30 -10.21 -11.92
N PRO A 107 -6.48 -9.64 -11.61
CA PRO A 107 -6.64 -8.80 -10.44
C PRO A 107 -6.69 -9.63 -9.15
N THR A 108 -6.32 -9.00 -8.04
CA THR A 108 -6.49 -9.55 -6.71
C THR A 108 -7.96 -9.53 -6.32
N ASP A 109 -8.49 -10.63 -5.77
CA ASP A 109 -9.79 -10.65 -5.09
C ASP A 109 -9.66 -9.97 -3.71
N VAL A 110 -10.01 -8.68 -3.64
CA VAL A 110 -9.91 -7.89 -2.41
C VAL A 110 -10.96 -8.33 -1.39
N ALA A 111 -12.11 -8.84 -1.83
CA ALA A 111 -13.12 -9.38 -0.93
C ALA A 111 -12.60 -10.61 -0.17
N ALA A 112 -11.89 -11.50 -0.86
CA ALA A 112 -11.23 -12.65 -0.25
C ALA A 112 -10.16 -12.23 0.78
N LEU A 113 -9.33 -11.24 0.46
CA LEU A 113 -8.34 -10.69 1.42
C LEU A 113 -9.02 -10.13 2.68
N LEU A 114 -10.11 -9.37 2.51
CA LEU A 114 -10.89 -8.85 3.63
C LEU A 114 -11.54 -9.99 4.44
N GLY A 115 -11.92 -11.09 3.79
CA GLY A 115 -12.38 -12.32 4.46
C GLY A 115 -11.41 -12.81 5.54
N CYS A 116 -10.10 -12.74 5.26
CA CYS A 116 -9.03 -13.11 6.20
C CYS A 116 -8.74 -12.05 7.28
N LEU A 117 -9.28 -10.83 7.15
CA LEU A 117 -9.01 -9.69 8.05
C LEU A 117 -10.30 -9.19 8.73
N PRO A 118 -10.89 -9.91 9.70
CA PRO A 118 -12.23 -9.61 10.24
C PRO A 118 -12.36 -8.19 10.85
N HIS A 119 -11.26 -7.65 11.39
CA HIS A 119 -11.20 -6.32 12.01
C HIS A 119 -10.84 -5.20 11.02
N CYS A 120 -10.54 -5.51 9.77
CA CYS A 120 -10.21 -4.51 8.77
C CYS A 120 -11.46 -3.71 8.39
N ARG A 121 -11.35 -2.38 8.53
CA ARG A 121 -12.39 -1.41 8.22
C ARG A 121 -11.89 -0.31 7.28
N GLN A 122 -10.60 -0.29 6.97
CA GLN A 122 -9.99 0.72 6.12
C GLN A 122 -9.21 0.06 4.98
N VAL A 123 -9.48 0.46 3.75
CA VAL A 123 -8.72 0.04 2.57
C VAL A 123 -8.06 1.28 1.98
N VAL A 124 -6.77 1.20 1.66
CA VAL A 124 -5.99 2.33 1.19
C VAL A 124 -5.38 1.99 -0.15
N THR A 125 -5.63 2.80 -1.18
CA THR A 125 -4.91 2.71 -2.45
C THR A 125 -3.90 3.84 -2.57
N THR A 126 -2.68 3.53 -3.04
CA THR A 126 -1.57 4.51 -3.15
C THR A 126 -1.19 4.87 -4.59
N GLY A 127 -2.02 4.49 -5.56
CA GLY A 127 -1.77 4.63 -7.00
C GLY A 127 -3.05 4.80 -7.82
N GLY A 128 -2.91 5.31 -9.04
CA GLY A 128 -4.03 5.48 -9.97
C GLY A 128 -4.57 4.12 -10.40
N LYS A 129 -3.67 3.22 -10.84
CA LYS A 129 -4.03 1.88 -11.30
C LYS A 129 -4.65 1.04 -10.19
N ALA A 130 -4.08 1.09 -8.98
CA ALA A 130 -4.68 0.44 -7.80
C ALA A 130 -6.09 0.94 -7.50
N SER A 131 -6.34 2.24 -7.68
CA SER A 131 -7.66 2.82 -7.42
C SER A 131 -8.69 2.46 -8.50
N GLU A 132 -8.26 2.40 -9.76
CA GLU A 132 -9.09 1.94 -10.89
C GLU A 132 -9.51 0.49 -10.68
N GLU A 133 -8.57 -0.38 -10.32
CA GLU A 133 -8.84 -1.80 -10.07
C GLU A 133 -9.77 -2.00 -8.88
N LEU A 134 -9.53 -1.27 -7.78
CA LEU A 134 -10.37 -1.38 -6.59
C LEU A 134 -11.81 -0.88 -6.85
N LEU A 135 -11.99 0.17 -7.66
CA LEU A 135 -13.33 0.69 -8.00
C LEU A 135 -14.21 -0.43 -8.57
N GLY A 136 -13.67 -1.28 -9.45
CA GLY A 136 -14.38 -2.40 -10.06
C GLY A 136 -14.80 -3.50 -9.08
N GLN A 137 -14.31 -3.48 -7.85
CA GLN A 137 -14.62 -4.44 -6.78
C GLN A 137 -15.44 -3.84 -5.63
N THR A 138 -15.91 -2.60 -5.80
CA THR A 138 -16.67 -1.86 -4.79
C THR A 138 -18.03 -1.41 -5.32
N ASP A 139 -18.93 -0.99 -4.43
CA ASP A 139 -20.16 -0.28 -4.80
C ASP A 139 -20.00 1.26 -4.88
N ALA A 140 -18.78 1.78 -4.77
CA ALA A 140 -18.50 3.20 -4.85
C ALA A 140 -18.81 3.74 -6.26
N GLN A 141 -19.42 4.92 -6.33
CA GLN A 141 -19.78 5.55 -7.61
C GLN A 141 -18.57 6.17 -8.32
N ALA A 142 -17.53 6.54 -7.58
CA ALA A 142 -16.34 7.17 -8.13
C ALA A 142 -15.12 6.93 -7.23
N ILE A 143 -13.94 7.01 -7.83
CA ILE A 143 -12.66 7.03 -7.11
C ILE A 143 -12.59 8.32 -6.27
N PRO A 144 -12.28 8.25 -4.97
CA PRO A 144 -12.07 9.45 -4.16
C PRO A 144 -10.98 10.38 -4.72
N ALA A 145 -11.03 11.66 -4.36
CA ALA A 145 -9.91 12.56 -4.60
C ALA A 145 -8.66 12.09 -3.83
N VAL A 146 -7.46 12.44 -4.32
CA VAL A 146 -6.22 12.12 -3.61
C VAL A 146 -6.20 12.82 -2.25
N GLY A 147 -5.88 12.07 -1.19
CA GLY A 147 -5.95 12.52 0.20
C GLY A 147 -7.36 12.49 0.82
N ALA A 148 -8.36 11.99 0.09
CA ALA A 148 -9.74 11.85 0.58
C ALA A 148 -10.15 10.38 0.71
N CYS A 149 -11.36 10.17 1.24
CA CYS A 149 -11.98 8.86 1.37
C CYS A 149 -13.46 8.88 0.99
N THR A 150 -13.98 7.69 0.70
CA THR A 150 -15.41 7.42 0.64
C THR A 150 -15.71 6.17 1.44
N ASP A 151 -16.90 6.08 2.03
CA ASP A 151 -17.40 4.82 2.54
C ASP A 151 -18.01 4.01 1.39
N CYS A 152 -17.75 2.71 1.35
CA CYS A 152 -18.24 1.79 0.32
C CYS A 152 -18.31 0.36 0.87
N ARG A 153 -18.76 -0.58 0.03
CA ARG A 153 -18.80 -2.01 0.31
C ARG A 153 -17.92 -2.77 -0.66
N ILE A 154 -17.14 -3.70 -0.12
CA ILE A 154 -16.33 -4.67 -0.89
C ILE A 154 -16.73 -6.06 -0.42
N GLY A 155 -17.21 -6.93 -1.32
CA GLY A 155 -17.69 -8.26 -0.95
C GLY A 155 -18.76 -8.25 0.14
N GLY A 156 -19.63 -7.22 0.15
CA GLY A 156 -20.64 -7.03 1.19
C GLY A 156 -20.13 -6.53 2.55
N ARG A 157 -18.84 -6.22 2.68
CA ARG A 157 -18.29 -5.60 3.90
C ARG A 157 -18.23 -4.09 3.75
N ALA A 158 -18.79 -3.36 4.70
CA ALA A 158 -18.61 -1.91 4.80
C ALA A 158 -17.17 -1.57 5.19
N VAL A 159 -16.53 -0.73 4.38
CA VAL A 159 -15.16 -0.24 4.58
C VAL A 159 -15.08 1.24 4.24
N ARG A 160 -14.10 1.92 4.82
CA ARG A 160 -13.67 3.25 4.38
C ARG A 160 -12.53 3.09 3.39
N TRP A 161 -12.75 3.48 2.14
CA TRP A 161 -11.72 3.49 1.12
C TRP A 161 -11.04 4.86 1.05
N TRP A 162 -9.75 4.87 1.32
CA TRP A 162 -8.87 6.02 1.17
C TRP A 162 -8.07 5.96 -0.13
N ARG A 163 -8.00 7.07 -0.86
CA ARG A 163 -7.03 7.24 -1.93
C ARG A 163 -5.90 8.14 -1.46
N MET A 164 -4.75 7.58 -1.17
CA MET A 164 -3.60 8.33 -0.67
C MET A 164 -2.65 8.77 -1.78
N PRO A 165 -1.90 9.88 -1.58
CA PRO A 165 -0.83 10.24 -2.50
C PRO A 165 0.22 9.13 -2.54
N SER A 166 0.82 8.92 -3.71
CA SER A 166 1.90 7.94 -3.85
C SER A 166 3.07 8.30 -2.95
N THR A 167 3.62 7.31 -2.26
CA THR A 167 4.81 7.45 -1.40
C THR A 167 6.13 7.47 -2.17
N SER A 168 6.08 7.36 -3.50
CA SER A 168 7.24 7.56 -4.36
C SER A 168 7.72 9.02 -4.31
N ARG A 169 9.04 9.24 -4.33
CA ARG A 169 9.64 10.57 -4.50
C ARG A 169 9.34 11.22 -5.85
N ALA A 170 8.93 10.43 -6.85
CA ALA A 170 8.51 10.95 -8.15
C ALA A 170 7.17 11.69 -8.07
N TYR A 171 6.35 11.43 -7.04
CA TYR A 171 5.11 12.16 -6.83
C TYR A 171 5.40 13.55 -6.24
N PRO A 172 4.95 14.66 -6.88
CA PRO A 172 5.37 16.03 -6.57
C PRO A 172 4.71 16.59 -5.30
N MET A 173 5.01 15.96 -4.17
CA MET A 173 4.52 16.35 -2.84
C MET A 173 5.61 15.99 -1.81
N LYS A 174 5.87 16.92 -0.88
CA LYS A 174 6.88 16.72 0.17
C LYS A 174 6.47 15.58 1.11
N MET A 175 7.46 14.90 1.70
CA MET A 175 7.22 13.75 2.56
C MET A 175 6.33 14.11 3.76
N GLU A 176 6.53 15.29 4.35
CA GLU A 176 5.78 15.78 5.50
C GLU A 176 4.30 16.02 5.15
N GLN A 177 4.04 16.53 3.94
CA GLN A 177 2.68 16.69 3.43
C GLN A 177 2.01 15.34 3.18
N LYS A 178 2.75 14.38 2.63
CA LYS A 178 2.26 12.99 2.50
C LYS A 178 1.95 12.42 3.88
N ALA A 179 2.83 12.58 4.86
CA ALA A 179 2.60 12.12 6.23
C ALA A 179 1.33 12.71 6.85
N GLY A 180 1.05 14.01 6.63
CA GLY A 180 -0.20 14.63 7.05
C GLY A 180 -1.46 14.06 6.38
N CYS A 181 -1.36 13.54 5.15
CA CYS A 181 -2.46 12.79 4.54
C CYS A 181 -2.63 11.40 5.18
N TYR A 182 -1.53 10.66 5.34
CA TYR A 182 -1.56 9.29 5.86
C TYR A 182 -1.94 9.24 7.35
N SER A 183 -1.59 10.26 8.15
CA SER A 183 -1.96 10.31 9.57
C SER A 183 -3.47 10.27 9.78
N ARG A 184 -4.27 10.78 8.84
CA ARG A 184 -5.74 10.77 8.90
C ARG A 184 -6.37 9.38 8.84
N ILE A 185 -5.62 8.37 8.38
CA ILE A 185 -6.05 6.97 8.39
C ILE A 185 -6.08 6.43 9.82
N PHE A 186 -5.19 6.93 10.68
CA PHE A 186 -5.01 6.43 12.03
C PHE A 186 -5.75 7.38 12.99
N PRO A 187 -6.84 6.94 13.64
CA PRO A 187 -7.47 7.76 14.66
C PRO A 187 -6.44 8.09 15.74
N HIS A 188 -6.37 9.37 16.15
CA HIS A 188 -5.68 9.75 17.38
C HIS A 188 -6.41 9.04 18.53
N GLY A 189 -5.65 8.34 19.39
CA GLY A 189 -6.17 7.36 20.35
C GLY A 189 -7.50 7.72 21.02
N GLU A 190 -8.40 6.75 21.02
CA GLU A 190 -9.46 6.63 22.04
C GLU A 190 -8.86 6.06 23.33
#